data_AF-A0A957G3Y6-F1
#
_entry.id   AF-A0A957G3Y6-F1
#
_cell.length_a   1.000
_cell.length_b   1.000
_cell.length_c   1.000
_cell.angle_alpha   90.00
_cell.angle_beta   90.00
_cell.angle_gamma   90.00
#
_symmetry.space_group_name_H-M   'P 1'
#
loop_
_entity.id
_entity.type
_entity.pdbx_description
1 polymer ?
#
loop_
_entity_poly.entity_id
_entity_poly.type
_entity_poly.pdbx_seq_one_letter_code
_entity_poly.pdbx_strand_id
1 'polypeptide(L)'
;LRRWRDAEPDWRLPELVAQLGDVAAGRRQLPINDPTELGFEPTPGRITLITQHKAKGLEWDAVFLVGVDARWLPGNLDGFFLGTYEFLGGNPEALVTAQLLYLMQGHDGTLPGRSATETANIDVISERLRLFYVALTRARRFLHISRSRATRSYNRERPAEPATVMGVLYEYLGELKNR
;
A
#
# COMPACT_ATOMS: atom_id res chain seq x y z
N LEU A 1 13.17 -11.86 13.87
CA LEU A 1 14.43 -12.65 13.83
C LEU A 1 15.17 -12.66 15.17
N ARG A 2 15.50 -11.51 15.81
CA ARG A 2 16.15 -11.53 17.15
C ARG A 2 15.39 -12.37 18.17
N ARG A 3 14.08 -12.17 18.36
CA ARG A 3 13.27 -13.02 19.25
C ARG A 3 13.34 -14.52 18.95
N TRP A 4 13.41 -14.92 17.67
CA TRP A 4 13.56 -16.33 17.31
C TRP A 4 14.96 -16.86 17.60
N ARG A 5 15.99 -16.03 17.42
CA ARG A 5 17.36 -16.34 17.83
C ARG A 5 17.52 -16.32 19.36
N ASP A 6 16.79 -15.47 20.07
CA ASP A 6 16.83 -15.41 21.53
C ASP A 6 16.10 -16.63 22.12
N ALA A 7 15.05 -17.11 21.44
CA ALA A 7 14.39 -18.37 21.77
C ALA A 7 15.24 -19.59 21.40
N GLU A 8 15.93 -19.55 20.25
CA GLU A 8 16.82 -20.61 19.79
C GLU A 8 18.21 -20.08 19.37
N PRO A 9 19.16 -19.99 20.33
CA PRO A 9 20.48 -19.37 20.13
C PRO A 9 21.35 -20.05 19.07
N ASP A 10 21.11 -21.35 18.84
CA ASP A 10 21.89 -22.16 17.90
C ASP A 10 21.50 -21.91 16.44
N TRP A 11 20.35 -21.29 16.19
CA TRP A 11 19.89 -21.00 14.83
C TRP A 11 20.80 -19.98 14.14
N ARG A 12 21.24 -20.33 12.94
CA ARG A 12 22.02 -19.46 12.05
C ARG A 12 21.08 -18.84 11.02
N LEU A 13 21.67 -18.07 10.10
CA LEU A 13 20.92 -17.36 9.06
C LEU A 13 20.02 -18.29 8.22
N PRO A 14 20.47 -19.49 7.80
CA PRO A 14 19.64 -20.40 6.99
C PRO A 14 18.37 -20.84 7.70
N GLU A 15 18.45 -21.20 8.98
CA GLU A 15 17.30 -21.64 9.77
C GLU A 15 16.31 -20.49 9.97
N LEU A 16 16.81 -19.29 10.27
CA LEU A 16 16.00 -18.07 10.36
C LEU A 16 15.31 -17.72 9.04
N VAL A 17 15.98 -17.94 7.90
CA VAL A 17 15.42 -17.75 6.56
C VAL A 17 14.35 -18.80 6.25
N ALA A 18 14.55 -20.06 6.64
CA ALA A 18 13.54 -21.11 6.49
C ALA A 18 12.24 -20.74 7.22
N GLN A 19 12.34 -20.15 8.42
CA GLN A 19 11.17 -19.65 9.15
C GLN A 19 10.45 -18.50 8.43
N LEU A 20 11.17 -17.64 7.72
CA LEU A 20 10.54 -16.63 6.86
C LEU A 20 9.82 -17.28 5.66
N GLY A 21 10.33 -18.39 5.15
CA GLY A 21 9.64 -19.22 4.15
C GLY A 21 8.30 -19.76 4.67
N ASP A 22 8.26 -20.24 5.91
CA ASP A 22 7.02 -20.69 6.55
C ASP A 22 6.02 -19.55 6.77
N VAL A 23 6.51 -18.37 7.16
CA VAL A 23 5.68 -17.16 7.24
C VAL A 23 5.09 -16.82 5.88
N ALA A 24 5.92 -16.75 4.83
CA ALA A 24 5.48 -16.40 3.49
C ALA A 24 4.45 -17.40 2.94
N ALA A 25 4.53 -18.67 3.35
CA ALA A 25 3.57 -19.71 3.02
C ALA A 25 2.31 -19.71 3.92
N GLY A 26 2.19 -18.76 4.85
CA GLY A 26 1.06 -18.67 5.78
C GLY A 26 1.05 -19.74 6.88
N ARG A 27 2.12 -20.53 7.02
CA ARG A 27 2.25 -21.58 8.04
C ARG A 27 2.65 -21.04 9.41
N ARG A 28 3.13 -19.79 9.47
CA ARG A 28 3.57 -19.13 10.70
C ARG A 28 3.27 -17.63 10.64
N GLN A 29 2.96 -17.02 11.79
CA GLN A 29 2.88 -15.58 11.88
C GLN A 29 4.24 -14.96 12.25
N LEU A 30 4.52 -13.78 11.71
CA LEU A 30 5.63 -12.97 12.16
C LEU A 30 5.31 -12.43 13.57
N PRO A 31 6.26 -12.49 14.52
CA PRO A 31 6.12 -11.81 15.80
C PRO A 31 6.34 -10.30 15.59
N ILE A 32 5.39 -9.65 14.93
CA ILE A 32 5.36 -8.20 14.71
C ILE A 32 4.82 -7.59 16.00
N ASN A 33 5.60 -6.72 16.65
CA ASN A 33 5.05 -5.87 17.71
C ASN A 33 3.97 -4.99 17.09
N ASP A 34 2.80 -4.88 17.72
CA ASP A 34 1.78 -4.01 17.17
C ASP A 34 2.24 -2.55 17.28
N PRO A 35 2.48 -1.85 16.16
CA PRO A 35 2.88 -0.46 16.19
C PRO A 35 1.73 0.47 16.63
N THR A 36 0.53 -0.06 16.84
CA THR A 36 -0.63 0.69 17.37
C THR A 36 -0.69 0.77 18.89
N GLU A 37 0.25 0.15 19.60
CA GLU A 37 0.40 0.46 21.01
C GLU A 37 0.75 1.95 21.18
N LEU A 38 -0.06 2.64 21.96
CA LEU A 38 0.12 4.06 22.27
C LEU A 38 1.54 4.28 22.82
N GLY A 39 2.33 5.13 22.16
CA GLY A 39 3.73 5.35 22.54
C GLY A 39 4.77 4.48 21.84
N PHE A 40 4.42 3.79 20.74
CA PHE A 40 5.42 3.15 19.89
C PHE A 40 6.44 4.16 19.36
N GLU A 41 7.71 3.97 19.71
CA GLU A 41 8.84 4.71 19.12
C GLU A 41 9.76 3.77 18.33
N PRO A 42 10.19 4.17 17.12
CA PRO A 42 11.20 3.45 16.35
C PRO A 42 12.51 3.29 17.12
N THR A 43 12.84 2.07 17.53
CA THR A 43 14.11 1.80 18.20
C THR A 43 15.26 1.58 17.19
N PRO A 44 16.43 2.21 17.37
CA PRO A 44 17.61 1.96 16.54
C PRO A 44 18.02 0.48 16.46
N GLY A 45 18.51 0.05 15.29
CA GLY A 45 18.99 -1.32 15.07
C GLY A 45 17.89 -2.38 14.91
N ARG A 46 16.62 -1.97 14.78
CA ARG A 46 15.49 -2.86 14.49
C ARG A 46 14.78 -2.48 13.19
N ILE A 47 14.34 -3.51 12.46
CA ILE A 47 13.43 -3.33 11.33
C ILE A 47 12.00 -3.27 11.87
N THR A 48 11.27 -2.26 11.43
CA THR A 48 9.86 -2.03 11.78
C THR A 48 9.03 -2.30 10.53
N LEU A 49 8.13 -3.28 10.59
CA LEU A 49 7.23 -3.63 9.48
C LEU A 49 5.82 -3.18 9.83
N ILE A 50 5.31 -2.19 9.09
CA ILE A 50 4.04 -1.52 9.38
C ILE A 50 3.31 -1.17 8.09
N THR A 51 2.02 -0.89 8.19
CA THR A 51 1.25 -0.33 7.07
C THR A 51 1.51 1.18 6.95
N GLN A 52 1.29 1.73 5.76
CA GLN A 52 1.49 3.18 5.51
C GLN A 52 0.64 4.06 6.44
N HIS A 53 -0.60 3.64 6.73
CA HIS A 53 -1.48 4.33 7.68
C HIS A 53 -0.86 4.42 9.08
N LYS A 54 -0.27 3.33 9.58
CA LYS A 54 0.37 3.26 10.90
C LYS A 54 1.70 4.03 10.96
N ALA A 55 2.25 4.43 9.82
CA ALA A 55 3.52 5.17 9.76
C ALA A 55 3.37 6.68 10.03
N LYS A 56 2.14 7.19 10.07
CA LYS A 56 1.88 8.63 10.24
C LYS A 56 2.47 9.14 11.55
N GLY A 57 3.25 10.22 11.47
CA GLY A 57 3.91 10.84 12.63
C GLY A 57 5.22 10.17 13.06
N LEU A 58 5.60 9.06 12.44
CA LEU A 58 6.86 8.36 12.70
C LEU A 58 7.87 8.62 11.58
N GLU A 59 9.17 8.52 11.86
CA GLU A 59 10.23 8.75 10.88
C GLU A 59 11.39 7.77 11.07
N TRP A 60 12.07 7.44 9.98
CA TRP A 60 13.22 6.53 9.96
C TRP A 60 14.33 7.08 9.06
N ASP A 61 15.57 6.70 9.34
CA ASP A 61 16.69 7.01 8.44
C ASP A 61 16.51 6.36 7.07
N ALA A 62 15.94 5.16 7.01
CA ALA A 62 15.67 4.43 5.78
C ALA A 62 14.25 3.86 5.76
N VAL A 63 13.52 4.07 4.66
CA VAL A 63 12.18 3.52 4.43
C VAL A 63 12.18 2.68 3.15
N PHE A 64 11.58 1.49 3.24
CA PHE A 64 11.38 0.58 2.11
C PHE A 64 9.88 0.46 1.84
N LEU A 65 9.43 1.03 0.72
CA LEU A 65 8.08 0.86 0.20
C LEU A 65 8.08 -0.31 -0.77
N VAL A 66 7.37 -1.37 -0.40
CA VAL A 66 7.34 -2.63 -1.14
C VAL A 66 5.99 -2.82 -1.83
N GLY A 67 6.00 -3.31 -3.07
CA GLY A 67 4.77 -3.65 -3.80
C GLY A 67 4.00 -2.43 -4.33
N VAL A 68 4.69 -1.36 -4.71
CA VAL A 68 4.05 -0.18 -5.32
C VAL A 68 3.79 -0.43 -6.81
N ASP A 69 2.63 -1.02 -7.09
CA ASP A 69 2.15 -1.35 -8.44
C ASP A 69 0.80 -0.69 -8.75
N ALA A 70 0.34 -0.80 -10.01
CA ALA A 70 -0.90 -0.18 -10.47
C ALA A 70 -2.17 -0.76 -9.81
N ARG A 71 -2.07 -1.92 -9.16
CA ARG A 71 -3.19 -2.50 -8.40
C ARG A 71 -3.33 -1.82 -7.04
N TRP A 72 -2.21 -1.48 -6.40
CA TRP A 72 -2.22 -0.68 -5.18
C TRP A 72 -2.47 0.80 -5.46
N LEU A 73 -1.85 1.40 -6.48
CA LEU A 73 -2.04 2.81 -6.84
C LEU A 73 -2.49 2.93 -8.31
N PRO A 74 -3.80 2.90 -8.59
CA PRO A 74 -4.33 3.01 -9.94
C PRO A 74 -3.97 4.36 -10.56
N GLY A 75 -3.62 4.35 -11.84
CA GLY A 75 -3.28 5.58 -12.58
C GLY A 75 -4.48 6.28 -13.22
N ASN A 76 -5.58 5.55 -13.42
CA ASN A 76 -6.79 6.02 -14.09
C ASN A 76 -8.01 5.20 -13.64
N LEU A 77 -9.19 5.54 -14.18
CA LEU A 77 -10.47 4.93 -13.81
C LEU A 77 -10.69 3.55 -14.44
N ASP A 78 -9.89 3.16 -15.42
CA ASP A 78 -9.89 1.82 -16.02
C ASP A 78 -9.07 0.82 -15.18
N GLY A 79 -8.45 1.29 -14.09
CA GLY A 79 -7.67 0.47 -13.17
C GLY A 79 -8.49 -0.50 -12.32
N PHE A 80 -7.79 -1.28 -11.51
CA PHE A 80 -8.43 -2.19 -10.57
C PHE A 80 -8.90 -1.47 -9.30
N PHE A 81 -10.21 -1.48 -9.07
CA PHE A 81 -10.84 -0.96 -7.84
C PHE A 81 -11.53 -2.10 -7.09
N LEU A 82 -11.11 -2.32 -5.84
CA LEU A 82 -11.73 -3.33 -4.98
C LEU A 82 -13.18 -2.94 -4.69
N GLY A 83 -14.11 -3.89 -4.77
CA GLY A 83 -15.53 -3.64 -4.51
C GLY A 83 -16.30 -3.04 -5.68
N THR A 84 -15.66 -2.83 -6.84
CA THR A 84 -16.36 -2.49 -8.08
C THR A 84 -16.73 -3.76 -8.84
N TYR A 85 -18.01 -3.88 -9.20
CA TYR A 85 -18.56 -5.05 -9.87
C TYR A 85 -19.32 -4.61 -11.13
N GLU A 86 -18.76 -4.94 -12.29
CA GLU A 86 -19.32 -4.54 -13.59
C GLU A 86 -20.77 -5.03 -13.78
N PHE A 87 -21.05 -6.28 -13.39
CA PHE A 87 -22.40 -6.86 -13.48
C PHE A 87 -23.42 -6.19 -12.53
N LEU A 88 -22.97 -5.46 -11.52
CA LEU A 88 -23.81 -4.64 -10.64
C LEU A 88 -23.87 -3.17 -11.09
N GLY A 89 -23.28 -2.83 -12.24
CA GLY A 89 -23.22 -1.45 -12.73
C GLY A 89 -22.17 -0.57 -12.02
N GLY A 90 -21.24 -1.17 -11.26
CA GLY A 90 -20.15 -0.45 -10.62
C GLY A 90 -19.99 -0.77 -9.14
N ASN A 91 -19.65 0.25 -8.34
CA ASN A 91 -19.49 0.09 -6.89
C ASN A 91 -20.87 0.25 -6.21
N PRO A 92 -21.44 -0.81 -5.61
CA PRO A 92 -22.76 -0.76 -5.01
C PRO A 92 -22.83 0.18 -3.82
N GLU A 93 -21.76 0.29 -3.03
CA GLU A 93 -21.70 1.22 -1.88
C GLU A 93 -21.77 2.67 -2.36
N ALA A 94 -21.04 2.99 -3.42
CA ALA A 94 -21.07 4.33 -4.02
C ALA A 94 -22.45 4.68 -4.58
N LEU A 95 -23.09 3.72 -5.28
CA LEU A 95 -24.43 3.90 -5.84
C LEU A 95 -25.49 4.14 -4.75
N VAL A 96 -25.47 3.34 -3.67
CA VAL A 96 -26.39 3.48 -2.55
C VAL A 96 -26.16 4.80 -1.81
N THR A 97 -24.90 5.18 -1.59
CA THR A 97 -24.54 6.45 -0.94
C THR A 97 -25.03 7.64 -1.75
N ALA A 98 -24.80 7.64 -3.05
CA ALA A 98 -25.27 8.70 -3.96
C ALA A 98 -26.81 8.83 -3.95
N GLN A 99 -27.52 7.70 -3.99
CA GLN A 99 -28.98 7.69 -3.92
C GLN A 99 -29.49 8.23 -2.57
N LEU A 100 -28.83 7.88 -1.46
CA LEU A 100 -29.18 8.37 -0.13
C LEU A 100 -28.93 9.88 -0.01
N LEU A 101 -27.77 10.37 -0.47
CA LEU A 101 -27.43 11.80 -0.47
C LEU A 101 -28.46 12.59 -1.28
N TYR A 102 -28.88 12.06 -2.44
CA TYR A 102 -29.90 12.72 -3.24
C TYR A 102 -31.24 12.85 -2.48
N LEU A 103 -31.67 11.79 -1.80
CA LEU A 103 -32.90 11.82 -1.00
C LEU A 103 -32.82 12.76 0.21
N MET A 104 -31.63 12.89 0.82
CA MET A 104 -31.45 13.69 2.03
C MET A 104 -31.12 15.16 1.75
N GLN A 105 -30.38 15.45 0.67
CA GLN A 105 -29.73 16.73 0.42
C GLN A 105 -30.07 17.32 -0.96
N GLY A 106 -30.78 16.57 -1.82
CA GLY A 106 -31.16 17.01 -3.17
C GLY A 106 -30.04 16.93 -4.21
N HIS A 107 -28.87 16.37 -3.85
CA HIS A 107 -27.75 16.12 -4.76
C HIS A 107 -27.11 14.76 -4.47
N ASP A 108 -26.51 14.14 -5.47
CA ASP A 108 -25.93 12.80 -5.35
C ASP A 108 -24.47 12.79 -4.83
N GLY A 109 -23.87 13.96 -4.61
CA GLY A 109 -22.49 14.10 -4.12
C GLY A 109 -21.43 13.68 -5.14
N THR A 110 -21.80 13.49 -6.41
CA THR A 110 -20.87 13.12 -7.47
C THR A 110 -20.07 14.32 -7.97
N LEU A 111 -18.88 14.04 -8.52
CA LEU A 111 -18.11 15.07 -9.22
C LEU A 111 -18.82 15.46 -10.53
N PRO A 112 -18.70 16.72 -10.99
CA PRO A 112 -19.35 17.15 -12.22
C PRO A 112 -19.03 16.26 -13.43
N GLY A 113 -20.07 15.72 -14.06
CA GLY A 113 -19.95 14.83 -15.22
C GLY A 113 -19.43 13.42 -14.92
N ARG A 114 -19.47 12.99 -13.66
CA ARG A 114 -19.02 11.65 -13.23
C ARG A 114 -20.16 10.86 -12.60
N SER A 115 -20.11 9.54 -12.78
CA SER A 115 -20.95 8.62 -12.02
C SER A 115 -20.50 8.53 -10.55
N ALA A 116 -21.37 7.96 -9.70
CA ALA A 116 -21.02 7.67 -8.30
C ALA A 116 -19.80 6.74 -8.18
N THR A 117 -19.73 5.71 -9.05
CA THR A 117 -18.60 4.79 -9.10
C THR A 117 -17.30 5.49 -9.49
N GLU A 118 -17.31 6.32 -10.53
CA GLU A 118 -16.13 7.08 -10.93
C GLU A 118 -15.68 8.05 -9.85
N THR A 119 -16.63 8.74 -9.20
CA THR A 119 -16.33 9.65 -8.08
C THR A 119 -15.63 8.90 -6.94
N ALA A 120 -16.19 7.77 -6.51
CA ALA A 120 -15.57 6.94 -5.48
C ALA A 120 -14.18 6.41 -5.89
N ASN A 121 -13.99 6.06 -7.16
CA ASN A 121 -12.69 5.62 -7.68
C ASN A 121 -11.65 6.76 -7.69
N ILE A 122 -12.06 7.99 -8.02
CA ILE A 122 -11.21 9.19 -7.91
C ILE A 122 -10.80 9.43 -6.46
N ASP A 123 -11.72 9.28 -5.51
CA ASP A 123 -11.43 9.42 -4.09
C ASP A 123 -10.43 8.35 -3.62
N VAL A 124 -10.59 7.10 -4.07
CA VAL A 124 -9.65 6.01 -3.80
C VAL A 124 -8.25 6.33 -4.35
N ILE A 125 -8.14 6.81 -5.59
CA ILE A 125 -6.84 7.23 -6.17
C ILE A 125 -6.24 8.35 -5.33
N SER A 126 -7.03 9.38 -5.01
CA SER A 126 -6.60 10.55 -4.26
C SER A 126 -6.09 10.18 -2.87
N GLU A 127 -6.80 9.30 -2.16
CA GLU A 127 -6.39 8.83 -0.85
C GLU A 127 -5.12 7.99 -0.91
N ARG A 128 -5.00 7.08 -1.88
CA ARG A 128 -3.79 6.26 -2.04
C ARG A 128 -2.58 7.12 -2.43
N LEU A 129 -2.77 8.21 -3.19
CA LEU A 129 -1.72 9.20 -3.45
C LEU A 129 -1.32 9.95 -2.17
N ARG A 130 -2.27 10.34 -1.32
CA ARG A 130 -1.96 10.94 0.00
C ARG A 130 -1.16 9.98 0.87
N LEU A 131 -1.57 8.70 0.94
CA LEU A 131 -0.85 7.68 1.69
C LEU A 131 0.54 7.42 1.13
N PHE A 132 0.69 7.41 -0.19
CA PHE A 132 2.00 7.32 -0.84
C PHE A 132 2.89 8.48 -0.39
N TYR A 133 2.40 9.72 -0.49
CA TYR A 133 3.11 10.91 -0.03
C TYR A 133 3.50 10.84 1.46
N VAL A 134 2.57 10.42 2.33
CA VAL A 134 2.86 10.21 3.75
C VAL A 134 4.02 9.22 3.89
N ALA A 135 3.99 8.11 3.17
CA ALA A 135 5.02 7.07 3.22
C ALA A 135 6.40 7.56 2.73
N LEU A 136 6.43 8.35 1.64
CA LEU A 136 7.65 8.96 1.11
C LEU A 136 8.31 9.88 2.16
N THR A 137 7.50 10.70 2.83
CA THR A 137 7.99 11.69 3.80
C THR A 137 8.42 11.09 5.13
N ARG A 138 8.27 9.77 5.34
CA ARG A 138 8.80 9.12 6.57
C ARG A 138 10.30 8.84 6.48
N ALA A 139 10.89 8.92 5.28
CA ALA A 139 12.32 8.71 5.06
C ALA A 139 13.12 10.00 5.32
N ARG A 140 14.10 9.93 6.21
CA ARG A 140 15.02 11.06 6.49
C ARG A 140 16.23 11.07 5.58
N ARG A 141 16.73 9.91 5.15
CA ARG A 141 17.98 9.79 4.37
C ARG A 141 17.85 8.91 3.14
N PHE A 142 17.25 7.74 3.29
CA PHE A 142 17.14 6.76 2.23
C PHE A 142 15.69 6.33 2.02
N LEU A 143 15.27 6.35 0.76
CA LEU A 143 13.98 5.85 0.34
C LEU A 143 14.20 4.81 -0.77
N HIS A 144 13.68 3.61 -0.55
CA HIS A 144 13.67 2.57 -1.56
C HIS A 144 12.22 2.23 -1.89
N ILE A 145 11.89 2.23 -3.18
CA ILE A 145 10.56 1.86 -3.66
C ILE A 145 10.71 0.71 -4.63
N SER A 146 9.97 -0.37 -4.40
CA SER A 146 10.00 -1.56 -5.24
C SER A 146 8.60 -1.99 -5.65
N ARG A 147 8.55 -2.69 -6.79
CA ARG A 147 7.35 -3.34 -7.31
C ARG A 147 7.69 -4.77 -7.73
N SER A 148 6.71 -5.65 -7.79
CA SER A 148 6.86 -6.94 -8.47
C SER A 148 6.47 -6.82 -9.94
N ARG A 149 7.09 -7.60 -10.83
CA ARG A 149 6.71 -7.71 -12.25
C ARG A 149 5.44 -8.55 -12.44
N ALA A 150 5.23 -9.52 -11.57
CA ALA A 150 4.06 -10.37 -11.54
C ALA A 150 3.67 -10.62 -10.09
N THR A 151 2.37 -10.62 -9.82
CA THR A 151 1.84 -10.92 -8.49
C THR A 151 1.08 -12.24 -8.57
N ARG A 152 1.47 -13.18 -7.71
CA ARG A 152 0.77 -14.46 -7.60
C ARG A 152 -0.55 -14.24 -6.85
N SER A 153 -1.65 -14.48 -7.55
CA SER A 153 -3.00 -14.44 -6.98
C SER A 153 -3.57 -15.85 -7.06
N TYR A 154 -3.71 -16.49 -5.90
CA TYR A 154 -4.06 -17.91 -5.82
C TYR A 154 -3.08 -18.75 -6.66
N ASN A 155 -3.58 -19.60 -7.56
CA ASN A 155 -2.75 -20.43 -8.42
C ASN A 155 -2.42 -19.81 -9.79
N ARG A 156 -2.63 -18.49 -9.98
CA ARG A 156 -2.28 -17.79 -11.23
C ARG A 156 -1.34 -16.63 -10.95
N GLU A 157 -0.28 -16.54 -11.74
CA GLU A 157 0.50 -15.31 -11.83
C GLU A 157 -0.20 -14.34 -12.76
N ARG A 158 -0.33 -13.08 -12.32
CA ARG A 158 -0.82 -12.00 -13.15
C ARG A 158 0.29 -10.97 -13.32
N PRO A 159 0.54 -10.47 -14.54
CA PRO A 159 1.45 -9.36 -14.72
C PRO A 159 0.96 -8.18 -13.89
N ALA A 160 1.90 -7.52 -13.23
CA ALA A 160 1.64 -6.33 -12.43
C ALA A 160 2.18 -5.13 -13.19
N GLU A 161 1.29 -4.24 -13.60
CA GLU A 161 1.68 -2.99 -14.24
C GLU A 161 2.33 -2.05 -13.21
N PRO A 162 3.34 -1.26 -13.61
CA PRO A 162 3.91 -0.25 -12.74
C PRO A 162 2.87 0.82 -12.38
N ALA A 163 2.89 1.30 -11.14
CA ALA A 163 2.07 2.44 -10.75
C ALA A 163 2.49 3.68 -11.56
N THR A 164 1.54 4.44 -12.09
CA THR A 164 1.82 5.63 -12.92
C THR A 164 2.74 6.63 -12.23
N VAL A 165 2.58 6.80 -10.91
CA VAL A 165 3.46 7.68 -10.11
C VAL A 165 4.93 7.30 -10.20
N MET A 166 5.26 6.03 -10.42
CA MET A 166 6.64 5.58 -10.53
C MET A 166 7.29 6.10 -11.82
N GLY A 167 6.52 6.22 -12.91
CA GLY A 167 6.98 6.85 -14.15
C GLY A 167 7.26 8.34 -13.95
N VAL A 168 6.32 9.05 -13.34
CA VAL A 168 6.46 10.49 -13.02
C VAL A 168 7.69 10.74 -12.13
N LEU A 169 7.88 9.93 -11.09
CA LEU A 169 9.06 10.03 -10.22
C LEU A 169 10.36 9.72 -10.96
N TYR A 170 10.35 8.73 -11.87
CA TYR A 170 11.53 8.38 -12.65
C TYR A 170 11.98 9.52 -13.56
N GLU A 171 11.03 10.14 -14.26
CA GLU A 171 11.28 11.32 -15.11
C GLU A 171 11.84 12.48 -14.27
N TYR A 172 11.16 12.83 -13.17
CA TYR A 172 11.60 13.90 -12.27
C TYR A 172 13.02 13.68 -11.71
N LEU A 173 13.35 12.46 -11.30
CA LEU A 173 14.68 12.12 -10.81
C LEU A 173 15.74 12.13 -11.93
N GLY A 174 15.35 11.81 -13.16
CA GLY A 174 16.20 11.93 -14.34
C GLY A 174 16.59 13.38 -14.62
N GLU A 175 15.61 14.29 -14.56
CA GLU A 175 15.85 15.73 -14.74
C GLU A 175 16.78 16.31 -13.66
N LEU A 176 16.60 15.89 -12.39
CA LEU A 176 17.46 16.35 -11.29
C LEU A 176 18.91 15.91 -11.43
N LYS A 177 19.19 14.75 -12.03
CA LYS A 177 20.56 14.29 -12.27
C LYS A 177 21.27 15.04 -13.38
N ASN A 178 20.51 15.67 -14.28
CA ASN A 178 21.03 16.42 -15.42
C ASN A 178 21.19 17.92 -15.10
N ARG A 179 20.86 18.37 -13.90
CA ARG A 179 21.11 19.72 -13.36
C ARG A 179 22.34 19.71 -12.47
#